data_AF-K1JQK8-F1
#
_entry.id   AF-K1JQK8-F1
#
_cell.length_a   1.000
_cell.length_b   1.000
_cell.length_c   1.000
_cell.angle_alpha   90.00
_cell.angle_beta   90.00
_cell.angle_gamma   90.00
#
_symmetry.space_group_name_H-M   'P 1'
#
loop_
_entity.id
_entity.type
_entity.pdbx_description
1 polymer ?
#
loop_
_entity_poly.entity_id
_entity_poly.type
_entity_poly.pdbx_seq_one_letter_code
_entity_poly.pdbx_strand_id
1 'polypeptide(L)'
;MSKTIADPTLLATHMAELADKRIDILRRIGDVGSISEAARRAGVSYKAAWQAIETLNNLAGAPLVEKVVGGNKGGGTRLTATGEEVLKLADELTRARAEVLVRFRLKDSPALKNVGVSSLRTSMRNQFPAVIEKLKIGSAQVRLILSIDDTHYIRASCTKESAQLLGLREGKHVLALCKATAVDISADNPALVESRDNQIVGAVLRSEREDKGGECTIQLPSGLTIVGFARPSHGLHIGMRAVATVAPEAVVIALNS
;
A
#
# COMPACT_ATOMS: atom_id res chain seq x y z
N MET A 1 -9.79 20.79 25.62
CA MET A 1 -9.56 19.33 25.64
C MET A 1 -8.75 18.98 24.42
N SER A 2 -7.48 18.57 24.59
CA SER A 2 -6.60 18.19 23.48
C SER A 2 -7.20 16.95 22.80
N LYS A 3 -7.62 17.06 21.54
CA LYS A 3 -7.85 15.89 20.70
C LYS A 3 -6.46 15.31 20.45
N THR A 4 -6.06 14.31 21.22
CA THR A 4 -4.86 13.54 20.92
C THR A 4 -5.07 12.93 19.54
N ILE A 5 -4.30 13.40 18.55
CA ILE A 5 -4.38 12.95 17.15
C ILE A 5 -3.92 11.49 17.02
N ALA A 6 -3.28 10.96 18.06
CA ALA A 6 -2.75 9.62 18.08
C ALA A 6 -3.45 8.71 19.07
N ASP A 7 -3.59 7.46 18.64
CA ASP A 7 -4.23 6.37 19.36
C ASP A 7 -3.37 5.11 19.17
N PRO A 8 -2.67 4.64 20.23
CA PRO A 8 -1.88 3.42 20.20
C PRO A 8 -2.68 2.18 19.81
N THR A 9 -3.98 2.14 20.10
CA THR A 9 -4.89 1.02 19.76
C THR A 9 -5.19 1.02 18.26
N LEU A 10 -5.47 2.19 17.70
CA LEU A 10 -5.68 2.36 16.27
C LEU A 10 -4.41 2.04 15.49
N LEU A 11 -3.25 2.49 15.99
CA LEU A 11 -1.94 2.13 15.47
C LEU A 11 -1.77 0.62 15.49
N ALA A 12 -1.88 -0.02 16.65
CA ALA A 12 -1.69 -1.46 16.80
C ALA A 12 -2.63 -2.28 15.89
N THR A 13 -3.87 -1.80 15.66
CA THR A 13 -4.80 -2.39 14.70
C THR A 13 -4.26 -2.30 13.26
N HIS A 14 -3.82 -1.11 12.82
CA HIS A 14 -3.17 -0.94 11.51
C HIS A 14 -1.87 -1.76 11.38
N MET A 15 -1.14 -1.94 12.49
CA MET A 15 0.09 -2.73 12.60
C MET A 15 -0.14 -4.23 12.60
N ALA A 16 -1.32 -4.70 13.01
CA ALA A 16 -1.69 -6.10 12.93
C ALA A 16 -2.23 -6.45 11.53
N GLU A 17 -2.74 -5.45 10.80
CA GLU A 17 -3.22 -5.57 9.43
C GLU A 17 -2.08 -5.59 8.40
N LEU A 18 -1.04 -4.81 8.65
CA LEU A 18 0.22 -4.86 7.92
C LEU A 18 1.17 -5.73 8.74
N ALA A 19 1.52 -6.95 8.34
CA ALA A 19 2.63 -7.67 8.99
C ALA A 19 3.93 -6.88 8.73
N ASP A 20 4.17 -5.87 9.57
CA ASP A 20 4.90 -4.67 9.18
C ASP A 20 6.37 -4.82 9.57
N LYS A 21 7.26 -4.71 8.58
CA LYS A 21 8.69 -4.58 8.84
C LYS A 21 8.99 -3.41 9.78
N ARG A 22 8.13 -2.40 9.86
CA ARG A 22 8.28 -1.29 10.82
C ARG A 22 8.22 -1.76 12.28
N ILE A 23 7.32 -2.68 12.64
CA ILE A 23 7.28 -3.25 14.00
C ILE A 23 8.46 -4.18 14.24
N ASP A 24 8.85 -4.96 13.23
CA ASP A 24 10.07 -5.77 13.33
C ASP A 24 11.31 -4.90 13.60
N ILE A 25 11.41 -3.75 12.92
CA ILE A 25 12.47 -2.76 13.17
C ILE A 25 12.39 -2.22 14.60
N LEU A 26 11.22 -1.80 15.07
CA LEU A 26 11.03 -1.30 16.43
C LEU A 26 11.43 -2.36 17.48
N ARG A 27 10.98 -3.60 17.30
CA ARG A 27 11.31 -4.74 18.16
C ARG A 27 12.83 -4.98 18.21
N ARG A 28 13.47 -5.04 17.04
CA ARG A 28 14.93 -5.21 16.94
C ARG A 28 15.72 -4.08 17.59
N ILE A 29 15.22 -2.84 17.55
CA ILE A 29 15.85 -1.72 18.27
C ILE A 29 15.83 -1.99 19.77
N GLY A 30 14.70 -2.49 20.31
CA GLY A 30 14.61 -2.94 21.70
C GLY A 30 15.63 -4.04 22.03
N ASP A 31 15.84 -4.99 21.12
CA ASP A 31 16.78 -6.11 21.35
C ASP A 31 18.26 -5.69 21.32
N VAL A 32 18.64 -4.81 20.39
CA VAL A 32 20.07 -4.52 20.09
C VAL A 32 20.55 -3.15 20.53
N GLY A 33 19.63 -2.26 20.94
CA GLY A 33 19.94 -0.91 21.39
C GLY A 33 20.51 0.03 20.31
N SER A 34 20.33 -0.30 19.03
CA SER A 34 20.90 0.45 17.90
C SER A 34 20.03 0.39 16.65
N ILE A 35 19.71 1.56 16.07
CA ILE A 35 18.95 1.67 14.82
C ILE A 35 19.72 1.06 13.64
N SER A 36 21.03 1.26 13.57
CA SER A 36 21.85 0.74 12.46
C SER A 36 21.96 -0.78 12.47
N GLU A 37 22.09 -1.37 13.66
CA GLU A 37 22.10 -2.82 13.84
C GLU A 37 20.71 -3.41 13.56
N ALA A 38 19.64 -2.79 14.07
CA ALA A 38 18.27 -3.21 13.82
C ALA A 38 17.93 -3.19 12.32
N ALA A 39 18.34 -2.14 11.60
CA ALA A 39 18.16 -2.04 10.15
C ALA A 39 18.84 -3.19 9.41
N ARG A 40 20.10 -3.50 9.76
CA ARG A 40 20.86 -4.61 9.17
C ARG A 40 20.16 -5.94 9.40
N ARG A 41 19.71 -6.20 10.63
CA ARG A 41 19.01 -7.44 11.00
C ARG A 41 17.62 -7.56 10.37
N ALA A 42 16.93 -6.45 10.11
CA ALA A 42 15.66 -6.41 9.39
C ALA A 42 15.82 -6.49 7.84
N GLY A 43 17.06 -6.49 7.34
CA GLY A 43 17.35 -6.52 5.91
C GLY A 43 16.88 -5.26 5.18
N VAL A 44 16.96 -4.09 5.83
CA VAL A 44 16.59 -2.80 5.25
C VAL A 44 17.74 -1.79 5.38
N SER A 45 17.68 -0.72 4.59
CA SER A 45 18.65 0.37 4.75
C SER A 45 18.43 1.12 6.07
N TYR A 46 19.50 1.74 6.59
CA TYR A 46 19.41 2.62 7.76
C TYR A 46 18.35 3.71 7.58
N LYS A 47 18.25 4.29 6.37
CA LYS A 47 17.25 5.29 6.02
C LYS A 47 15.82 4.73 6.08
N ALA A 48 15.59 3.51 5.59
CA ALA A 48 14.29 2.85 5.71
C ALA A 48 13.92 2.56 7.17
N ALA A 49 14.88 2.19 8.02
CA ALA A 49 14.65 2.03 9.45
C ALA A 49 14.30 3.35 10.15
N TRP A 50 14.94 4.45 9.77
CA TRP A 50 14.56 5.77 10.26
C TRP A 50 13.14 6.18 9.84
N GLN A 51 12.80 6.02 8.56
CA GLN A 51 11.46 6.30 8.06
C GLN A 51 10.39 5.41 8.69
N ALA A 52 10.73 4.17 9.04
CA ALA A 52 9.88 3.29 9.83
C ALA A 52 9.57 3.92 11.19
N ILE A 53 10.60 4.33 11.94
CA ILE A 53 10.45 4.97 13.26
C ILE A 53 9.62 6.25 13.15
N GLU A 54 9.92 7.12 12.18
CA GLU A 54 9.16 8.37 11.96
C GLU A 54 7.69 8.11 11.68
N THR A 55 7.39 7.12 10.83
CA THR A 55 6.02 6.71 10.53
C THR A 55 5.32 6.24 11.81
N LEU A 56 5.97 5.39 12.60
CA LEU A 56 5.40 4.89 13.85
C LEU A 56 5.20 5.98 14.89
N ASN A 57 6.15 6.91 15.03
CA ASN A 57 6.03 8.06 15.92
C ASN A 57 4.84 8.94 15.54
N ASN A 58 4.63 9.19 14.24
CA ASN A 58 3.50 9.99 13.77
C ASN A 58 2.15 9.32 14.09
N LEU A 59 2.07 8.00 13.94
CA LEU A 59 0.85 7.26 14.24
C LEU A 59 0.61 7.12 15.75
N ALA A 60 1.67 6.97 16.54
CA ALA A 60 1.61 6.89 18.00
C ALA A 60 1.48 8.27 18.66
N GLY A 61 1.74 9.36 17.94
CA GLY A 61 1.73 10.74 18.43
C GLY A 61 2.73 11.02 19.54
N ALA A 62 3.70 10.13 19.71
CA ALA A 62 4.76 10.22 20.69
C ALA A 62 6.01 9.48 20.17
N PRO A 63 7.22 9.87 20.59
CA PRO A 63 8.43 9.13 20.29
C PRO A 63 8.37 7.71 20.86
N LEU A 64 8.61 6.70 20.01
CA LEU A 64 8.69 5.29 20.42
C LEU A 64 10.11 4.86 20.79
N VAL A 65 11.11 5.67 20.44
CA VAL A 65 12.51 5.45 20.75
C VAL A 65 13.14 6.73 21.31
N GLU A 66 14.10 6.57 22.21
CA GLU A 66 14.88 7.66 22.78
C GLU A 66 16.38 7.37 22.69
N LYS A 67 17.19 8.43 22.63
CA LYS A 67 18.64 8.30 22.64
C LYS A 67 19.12 8.04 24.06
N VAL A 68 19.97 7.03 24.23
CA VAL A 68 20.72 6.84 25.46
C VAL A 68 22.00 7.66 25.34
N VAL A 69 22.18 8.63 26.24
CA VAL A 69 23.43 9.40 26.32
C VAL A 69 24.56 8.44 26.70
N GLY A 70 25.53 8.26 25.80
CA GLY A 70 26.69 7.41 26.02
C GLY A 70 27.98 8.23 25.88
N GLY A 71 28.94 7.97 26.77
CA GLY A 71 30.31 8.51 26.69
C GLY A 71 31.11 7.92 25.52
N ASN A 72 32.43 7.80 25.68
CA ASN A 72 33.46 7.56 24.64
C ASN A 72 33.24 6.45 23.57
N LYS A 73 32.18 5.64 23.63
CA LYS A 73 31.84 4.58 22.65
C LYS A 73 30.56 4.86 21.83
N GLY A 74 29.94 6.03 21.98
CA GLY A 74 28.76 6.45 21.22
C GLY A 74 27.44 6.22 21.96
N GLY A 75 26.44 7.05 21.64
CA GLY A 75 25.09 6.97 22.22
C GLY A 75 24.28 5.80 21.65
N GLY A 76 23.54 5.13 22.52
CA GLY A 76 22.62 4.04 22.16
C GLY A 76 21.22 4.54 21.82
N THR A 77 20.33 3.61 21.50
CA THR A 77 18.88 3.86 21.36
C THR A 77 18.13 2.88 22.24
N ARG A 78 17.10 3.33 22.95
CA ARG A 78 16.20 2.46 23.73
C ARG A 78 14.76 2.76 23.35
N LEU A 79 13.87 1.79 23.54
CA LEU A 79 12.43 2.02 23.48
C LEU A 79 11.98 2.96 24.61
N THR A 80 11.04 3.85 24.29
CA THR A 80 10.30 4.59 25.33
C THR A 80 9.26 3.67 25.98
N ALA A 81 8.66 4.10 27.09
CA ALA A 81 7.53 3.37 27.69
C ALA A 81 6.39 3.14 26.68
N THR A 82 6.09 4.15 25.85
CA THR A 82 5.10 4.03 24.75
C THR A 82 5.56 3.03 23.69
N GLY A 83 6.85 3.01 23.35
CA GLY A 83 7.42 2.02 22.42
C GLY A 83 7.24 0.58 22.90
N GLU A 84 7.50 0.34 24.19
CA GLU A 84 7.30 -0.98 24.81
C GLU A 84 5.81 -1.39 24.83
N GLU A 85 4.91 -0.44 25.16
CA GLU A 85 3.47 -0.67 25.16
C GLU A 85 2.93 -1.00 23.75
N VAL A 86 3.37 -0.27 22.72
CA VAL A 86 3.00 -0.54 21.33
C VAL A 86 3.41 -1.95 20.90
N LEU A 87 4.63 -2.40 21.25
CA LEU A 87 5.07 -3.76 20.94
C LEU A 87 4.23 -4.82 21.65
N LYS A 88 3.92 -4.60 22.93
CA LYS A 88 3.06 -5.53 23.69
C LYS A 88 1.68 -5.66 23.06
N LEU A 89 1.04 -4.54 22.70
CA LEU A 89 -0.26 -4.52 22.05
C LEU A 89 -0.21 -5.20 20.67
N ALA A 90 0.84 -4.95 19.88
CA ALA A 90 1.01 -5.58 18.57
C ALA A 90 1.14 -7.12 18.67
N ASP A 91 1.84 -7.62 19.69
CA ASP A 91 1.99 -9.06 19.94
C ASP A 91 0.66 -9.71 20.35
N GLU A 92 -0.11 -9.05 21.24
CA GLU A 92 -1.43 -9.52 21.66
C GLU A 92 -2.42 -9.58 20.49
N LEU A 93 -2.46 -8.55 19.64
CA LEU A 93 -3.32 -8.54 18.45
C LEU A 93 -2.91 -9.61 17.43
N THR A 94 -1.60 -9.78 17.20
CA THR A 94 -1.09 -10.82 16.29
C THR A 94 -1.52 -12.20 16.76
N ARG A 95 -1.43 -12.46 18.08
CA ARG A 95 -1.87 -13.72 18.68
C ARG A 95 -3.38 -13.93 18.51
N ALA A 96 -4.18 -12.92 18.85
CA ALA A 96 -5.64 -12.98 18.71
C ALA A 96 -6.07 -13.24 17.26
N ARG A 97 -5.45 -12.57 16.27
CA ARG A 97 -5.73 -12.79 14.85
C ARG A 97 -5.39 -14.22 14.42
N ALA A 98 -4.23 -14.74 14.84
CA ALA A 98 -3.82 -16.10 14.52
C ALA A 98 -4.80 -17.14 15.08
N GLU A 99 -5.24 -16.97 16.33
CA GLU A 99 -6.23 -17.85 16.95
C GLU A 99 -7.56 -17.86 16.19
N VAL A 100 -8.05 -16.69 15.76
CA VAL A 100 -9.29 -16.59 14.96
C VAL A 100 -9.11 -17.31 13.62
N LEU A 101 -8.01 -17.05 12.90
CA LEU A 101 -7.75 -17.68 11.60
C LEU A 101 -7.65 -19.21 11.70
N VAL A 102 -7.02 -19.73 12.76
CA VAL A 102 -6.96 -21.18 13.02
C VAL A 102 -8.36 -21.76 13.23
N ARG A 103 -9.20 -21.13 14.06
CA ARG A 103 -10.59 -21.59 14.31
C ARG A 103 -11.43 -21.68 13.03
N PHE A 104 -11.16 -20.82 12.06
CA PHE A 104 -11.89 -20.78 10.79
C PHE A 104 -11.31 -21.68 9.70
N ARG A 105 -9.97 -21.85 9.63
CA ARG A 105 -9.35 -22.85 8.72
C ARG A 105 -9.83 -24.27 9.02
N LEU A 106 -10.03 -24.60 10.29
CA LEU A 106 -10.54 -25.90 10.72
C LEU A 106 -12.00 -26.17 10.31
N LYS A 107 -12.74 -25.17 9.84
CA LYS A 107 -14.14 -25.29 9.41
C LYS A 107 -14.33 -25.46 7.89
N ASP A 108 -13.25 -25.61 7.12
CA ASP A 108 -13.24 -25.89 5.67
C ASP A 108 -14.23 -25.04 4.84
N SER A 109 -14.41 -23.77 5.22
CA SER A 109 -15.41 -22.91 4.60
C SER A 109 -14.85 -22.24 3.33
N PRO A 110 -15.32 -22.57 2.11
CA PRO A 110 -14.79 -22.01 0.87
C PRO A 110 -14.97 -20.50 0.75
N ALA A 111 -16.00 -19.95 1.43
CA ALA A 111 -16.32 -18.53 1.46
C ALA A 111 -15.25 -17.66 2.15
N LEU A 112 -14.40 -18.27 2.99
CA LEU A 112 -13.37 -17.57 3.76
C LEU A 112 -12.05 -17.42 3.01
N LYS A 113 -11.89 -18.02 1.82
CA LYS A 113 -10.66 -17.89 1.01
C LYS A 113 -10.30 -16.43 0.68
N ASN A 114 -11.30 -15.54 0.69
CA ASN A 114 -11.14 -14.11 0.39
C ASN A 114 -11.32 -13.19 1.62
N VAL A 115 -11.44 -13.72 2.84
CA VAL A 115 -11.69 -12.90 4.04
C VAL A 115 -10.46 -12.11 4.51
N GLY A 116 -9.31 -12.27 3.84
CA GLY A 116 -8.19 -11.33 3.95
C GLY A 116 -8.43 -9.97 3.27
N VAL A 117 -9.45 -9.84 2.41
CA VAL A 117 -9.57 -8.71 1.45
C VAL A 117 -10.33 -7.48 1.99
N SER A 118 -10.64 -7.33 3.28
CA SER A 118 -11.44 -6.15 3.70
C SER A 118 -11.17 -5.57 5.08
N SER A 119 -9.93 -5.16 5.33
CA SER A 119 -9.66 -4.15 6.37
C SER A 119 -9.20 -2.80 5.80
N LEU A 120 -8.65 -2.78 4.57
CA LEU A 120 -8.12 -1.57 3.98
C LEU A 120 -9.24 -0.64 3.46
N ARG A 121 -9.67 0.30 4.29
CA ARG A 121 -10.57 1.40 3.87
C ARG A 121 -9.75 2.58 3.39
N THR A 122 -9.96 2.97 2.13
CA THR A 122 -9.31 4.17 1.56
C THR A 122 -10.30 4.93 0.68
N SER A 123 -9.99 6.20 0.40
CA SER A 123 -10.69 6.96 -0.64
C SER A 123 -10.26 6.60 -2.07
N MET A 124 -9.29 5.70 -2.24
CA MET A 124 -8.89 5.20 -3.55
C MET A 124 -9.95 4.20 -4.03
N ARG A 125 -10.72 4.63 -5.03
CA ARG A 125 -11.83 3.87 -5.62
C ARG A 125 -11.37 2.74 -6.53
N ASN A 126 -10.16 2.86 -7.06
CA ASN A 126 -9.54 1.83 -7.89
C ASN A 126 -8.62 1.01 -7.00
N GLN A 127 -8.98 -0.26 -6.79
CA GLN A 127 -8.21 -1.21 -6.00
C GLN A 127 -8.17 -2.55 -6.74
N PHE A 128 -6.99 -2.88 -7.27
CA PHE A 128 -6.81 -4.08 -8.08
C PHE A 128 -5.94 -5.09 -7.32
N PRO A 129 -6.41 -6.33 -7.10
CA PRO A 129 -5.51 -7.44 -6.81
C PRO A 129 -4.49 -7.56 -7.94
N ALA A 130 -3.21 -7.66 -7.58
CA ALA A 130 -2.15 -7.68 -8.56
C ALA A 130 -0.99 -8.59 -8.13
N VAL A 131 -0.22 -9.06 -9.12
CA VAL A 131 1.06 -9.76 -8.91
C VAL A 131 2.18 -8.91 -9.47
N ILE A 132 3.26 -8.73 -8.70
CA ILE A 132 4.47 -8.07 -9.20
C ILE A 132 5.15 -8.99 -10.20
N GLU A 133 5.05 -8.68 -11.49
CA GLU A 133 5.69 -9.43 -12.57
C GLU A 133 7.16 -9.06 -12.73
N LYS A 134 7.44 -7.75 -12.68
CA LYS A 134 8.80 -7.22 -12.81
C LYS A 134 9.05 -6.11 -11.81
N LEU A 135 10.26 -6.07 -11.28
CA LEU A 135 10.71 -5.04 -10.36
C LEU A 135 12.11 -4.54 -10.74
N LYS A 136 12.23 -3.24 -11.04
CA LYS A 136 13.50 -2.59 -11.38
C LYS A 136 13.88 -1.55 -10.34
N ILE A 137 14.96 -1.80 -9.61
CA ILE A 137 15.51 -0.89 -8.61
C ILE A 137 16.42 0.14 -9.31
N GLY A 138 16.05 1.42 -9.23
CA GLY A 138 16.84 2.56 -9.71
C GLY A 138 17.80 3.12 -8.66
N SER A 139 18.18 4.39 -8.74
CA SER A 139 18.99 5.08 -7.72
C SER A 139 18.17 5.57 -6.53
N ALA A 140 16.98 6.11 -6.77
CA ALA A 140 16.04 6.60 -5.74
C ALA A 140 14.65 5.93 -5.78
N GLN A 141 14.24 5.46 -6.95
CA GLN A 141 12.92 4.88 -7.18
C GLN A 141 13.02 3.40 -7.55
N VAL A 142 11.95 2.67 -7.25
CA VAL A 142 11.69 1.32 -7.72
C VAL A 142 10.52 1.40 -8.69
N ARG A 143 10.70 0.85 -9.90
CA ARG A 143 9.64 0.73 -10.91
C ARG A 143 9.12 -0.69 -10.91
N LEU A 144 7.80 -0.83 -10.90
CA LEU A 144 7.11 -2.11 -10.88
C LEU A 144 6.25 -2.26 -12.13
N ILE A 145 6.15 -3.49 -12.62
CA ILE A 145 5.12 -3.91 -13.58
C ILE A 145 4.26 -4.93 -12.84
N LEU A 146 2.97 -4.67 -12.77
CA LEU A 146 1.99 -5.46 -12.04
C LEU A 146 1.01 -6.08 -13.02
N SER A 147 0.80 -7.39 -12.99
CA SER A 147 -0.35 -7.99 -13.68
C SER A 147 -1.58 -7.84 -12.78
N ILE A 148 -2.68 -7.33 -13.34
CA ILE A 148 -3.98 -7.26 -12.66
C ILE A 148 -5.00 -8.26 -13.23
N ASP A 149 -4.79 -8.70 -14.47
CA ASP A 149 -5.48 -9.80 -15.13
C ASP A 149 -4.61 -10.35 -16.27
N ASP A 150 -5.15 -11.28 -17.06
CA ASP A 150 -4.46 -11.95 -18.17
C ASP A 150 -4.08 -11.02 -19.33
N THR A 151 -4.63 -9.81 -19.37
CA THR A 151 -4.52 -8.88 -20.52
C THR A 151 -3.95 -7.51 -20.15
N HIS A 152 -3.94 -7.14 -18.87
CA HIS A 152 -3.56 -5.81 -18.41
C HIS A 152 -2.40 -5.82 -17.42
N TYR A 153 -1.45 -4.93 -17.70
CA TYR A 153 -0.37 -4.58 -16.79
C TYR A 153 -0.50 -3.14 -16.32
N ILE A 154 -0.27 -2.91 -15.03
CA ILE A 154 -0.14 -1.58 -14.44
C ILE A 154 1.32 -1.37 -14.03
N ARG A 155 1.93 -0.32 -14.54
CA ARG A 155 3.18 0.23 -14.04
C ARG A 155 2.92 1.06 -12.79
N ALA A 156 3.77 0.87 -11.80
CA ALA A 156 3.78 1.68 -10.60
C ALA A 156 5.21 2.11 -10.27
N SER A 157 5.35 3.13 -9.42
CA SER A 157 6.64 3.47 -8.84
C SER A 157 6.53 3.79 -7.36
N CYS A 158 7.60 3.51 -6.62
CA CYS A 158 7.72 3.88 -5.22
C CYS A 158 9.17 4.17 -4.85
N THR A 159 9.41 4.67 -3.64
CA THR A 159 10.76 4.85 -3.12
C THR A 159 11.40 3.50 -2.80
N LYS A 160 12.75 3.45 -2.82
CA LYS A 160 13.50 2.27 -2.39
C LYS A 160 13.13 1.83 -0.99
N GLU A 161 12.97 2.78 -0.08
CA GLU A 161 12.66 2.53 1.31
C GLU A 161 11.26 1.92 1.46
N SER A 162 10.26 2.43 0.73
CA SER A 162 8.94 1.81 0.70
C SER A 162 8.99 0.38 0.16
N ALA A 163 9.73 0.13 -0.93
CA ALA A 163 9.90 -1.23 -1.45
C ALA A 163 10.58 -2.17 -0.43
N GLN A 164 11.59 -1.67 0.29
CA GLN A 164 12.29 -2.41 1.34
C GLN A 164 11.38 -2.76 2.52
N LEU A 165 10.62 -1.78 3.01
CA LEU A 165 9.68 -1.91 4.13
C LEU A 165 8.49 -2.81 3.79
N LEU A 166 7.96 -2.70 2.56
CA LEU A 166 6.91 -3.59 2.07
C LEU A 166 7.45 -4.96 1.65
N GLY A 167 8.78 -5.15 1.60
CA GLY A 167 9.42 -6.38 1.15
C GLY A 167 8.96 -6.79 -0.25
N LEU A 168 8.89 -5.82 -1.18
CA LEU A 168 8.45 -6.06 -2.55
C LEU A 168 9.47 -6.91 -3.29
N ARG A 169 8.97 -7.90 -4.04
CA ARG A 169 9.75 -8.81 -4.89
C ARG A 169 8.85 -9.32 -6.00
N GLU A 170 9.45 -9.77 -7.09
CA GLU A 170 8.71 -10.44 -8.18
C GLU A 170 7.97 -11.68 -7.64
N GLY A 171 6.79 -11.96 -8.22
CA GLY A 171 5.84 -12.99 -7.80
C GLY A 171 5.03 -12.64 -6.55
N LYS A 172 5.26 -11.50 -5.89
CA LYS A 172 4.51 -11.13 -4.67
C LYS A 172 3.12 -10.59 -5.03
N HIS A 173 2.09 -11.11 -4.36
CA HIS A 173 0.73 -10.57 -4.41
C HIS A 173 0.64 -9.25 -3.65
N VAL A 174 0.01 -8.26 -4.27
CA VAL A 174 -0.18 -6.90 -3.76
C VAL A 174 -1.55 -6.36 -4.16
N LEU A 175 -1.92 -5.20 -3.62
CA LEU A 175 -3.00 -4.38 -4.15
C LEU A 175 -2.41 -3.16 -4.85
N ALA A 176 -2.82 -2.90 -6.08
CA ALA A 176 -2.55 -1.66 -6.80
C ALA A 176 -3.72 -0.70 -6.60
N LEU A 177 -3.46 0.46 -6.01
CA LEU A 177 -4.48 1.42 -5.60
C LEU A 177 -4.25 2.75 -6.31
N CYS A 178 -5.31 3.39 -6.83
CA CYS A 178 -5.23 4.77 -7.27
C CYS A 178 -6.55 5.53 -7.03
N LYS A 179 -6.46 6.86 -6.92
CA LYS A 179 -7.66 7.69 -6.81
C LYS A 179 -8.36 7.75 -8.16
N ALA A 180 -9.70 7.77 -8.15
CA ALA A 180 -10.48 8.00 -9.37
C ALA A 180 -10.09 9.33 -10.04
N THR A 181 -9.85 10.38 -9.24
CA THR A 181 -9.43 11.70 -9.73
C THR A 181 -8.04 11.74 -10.36
N ALA A 182 -7.26 10.66 -10.29
CA ALA A 182 -5.96 10.53 -10.96
C ALA A 182 -6.06 9.73 -12.27
N VAL A 183 -7.26 9.25 -12.62
CA VAL A 183 -7.53 8.47 -13.83
C VAL A 183 -8.29 9.35 -14.81
N ASP A 184 -7.70 9.62 -15.97
CA ASP A 184 -8.38 10.27 -17.10
C ASP A 184 -9.01 9.19 -17.99
N ILE A 185 -10.27 9.37 -18.36
CA ILE A 185 -11.00 8.47 -19.24
C ILE A 185 -11.30 9.18 -20.55
N SER A 186 -10.91 8.55 -21.65
CA SER A 186 -11.15 9.06 -23.00
C SER A 186 -11.53 7.94 -23.97
N ALA A 187 -12.05 8.33 -25.13
CA ALA A 187 -12.27 7.41 -26.23
C ALA A 187 -10.94 6.82 -26.71
N ASP A 188 -10.97 5.58 -27.21
CA ASP A 188 -9.77 4.94 -27.74
C ASP A 188 -9.21 5.73 -28.93
N ASN A 189 -7.97 6.21 -28.80
CA ASN A 189 -7.33 7.11 -29.75
C ASN A 189 -5.86 6.68 -29.99
N PRO A 190 -5.42 6.54 -31.25
CA PRO A 190 -4.03 6.23 -31.60
C PRO A 190 -2.97 7.14 -30.97
N ALA A 191 -3.28 8.43 -30.71
CA ALA A 191 -2.35 9.36 -30.06
C ALA A 191 -1.94 8.95 -28.64
N LEU A 192 -2.73 8.08 -28.00
CA LEU A 192 -2.42 7.55 -26.68
C LEU A 192 -1.23 6.56 -26.74
N VAL A 193 -0.95 5.91 -27.87
CA VAL A 193 0.05 4.83 -27.98
C VAL A 193 1.47 5.26 -27.56
N GLU A 194 1.81 6.55 -27.67
CA GLU A 194 3.12 7.08 -27.27
C GLU A 194 3.24 7.45 -25.78
N SER A 195 2.15 7.31 -25.01
CA SER A 195 2.14 7.70 -23.60
C SER A 195 2.98 6.79 -22.72
N ARG A 196 3.65 7.40 -21.74
CA ARG A 196 4.35 6.69 -20.64
C ARG A 196 3.43 6.29 -19.50
N ASP A 197 2.16 6.69 -19.57
CA ASP A 197 1.16 6.38 -18.56
C ASP A 197 0.57 4.99 -18.77
N ASN A 198 0.00 4.44 -17.71
CA ASN A 198 -0.75 3.20 -17.79
C ASN A 198 -1.99 3.41 -18.66
N GLN A 199 -2.29 2.42 -19.48
CA GLN A 199 -3.44 2.42 -20.37
C GLN A 199 -4.21 1.15 -20.13
N ILE A 200 -5.41 1.30 -19.59
CA ILE A 200 -6.28 0.20 -19.24
C ILE A 200 -7.50 0.32 -20.13
N VAL A 201 -7.73 -0.71 -20.94
CA VAL A 201 -8.73 -0.63 -21.99
C VAL A 201 -9.92 -1.52 -21.65
N GLY A 202 -11.11 -1.00 -21.88
CA GLY A 202 -12.34 -1.75 -21.64
C GLY A 202 -13.54 -1.09 -22.29
N ALA A 203 -14.73 -1.51 -21.86
CA ALA A 203 -15.99 -0.95 -22.30
C ALA A 203 -16.57 -0.02 -21.23
N VAL A 204 -17.14 1.12 -21.64
CA VAL A 204 -17.82 2.05 -20.74
C VAL A 204 -19.02 1.35 -20.11
N LEU A 205 -18.99 1.21 -18.79
CA LEU A 205 -20.08 0.65 -18.00
C LEU A 205 -21.03 1.76 -17.51
N ARG A 206 -20.47 2.93 -17.16
CA ARG A 206 -21.22 4.10 -16.70
C ARG A 206 -20.51 5.37 -17.17
N SER A 207 -21.29 6.40 -17.51
CA SER A 207 -20.78 7.73 -17.84
C SER A 207 -21.76 8.78 -17.33
N GLU A 208 -21.27 9.71 -16.52
CA GLU A 208 -22.07 10.83 -16.03
C GLU A 208 -21.75 12.12 -16.79
N ARG A 209 -22.78 12.96 -17.01
CA ARG A 209 -22.64 14.38 -17.39
C ARG A 209 -21.75 14.62 -18.61
N GLU A 210 -22.12 14.04 -19.74
CA GLU A 210 -21.37 14.13 -21.01
C GLU A 210 -20.91 15.55 -21.36
N ASP A 211 -21.80 16.55 -21.24
CA ASP A 211 -21.48 17.93 -21.59
C ASP A 211 -20.54 18.65 -20.62
N LYS A 212 -20.48 18.22 -19.36
CA LYS A 212 -19.71 18.91 -18.28
C LYS A 212 -18.47 18.14 -17.86
N GLY A 213 -18.29 16.94 -18.38
CA GLY A 213 -17.35 15.98 -17.84
C GLY A 213 -17.89 15.39 -16.53
N GLY A 214 -17.38 14.23 -16.17
CA GLY A 214 -17.94 13.49 -15.06
C GLY A 214 -17.19 12.21 -14.76
N GLU A 215 -17.64 11.56 -13.68
CA GLU A 215 -17.14 10.26 -13.31
C GLU A 215 -17.61 9.22 -14.35
N CYS A 216 -16.68 8.42 -14.82
CA CYS A 216 -16.93 7.33 -15.75
C CYS A 216 -16.38 6.03 -15.14
N THR A 217 -17.04 4.92 -15.43
CA THR A 217 -16.60 3.59 -15.07
C THR A 217 -16.39 2.77 -16.33
N ILE A 218 -15.22 2.14 -16.46
CA ILE A 218 -14.90 1.19 -17.53
C ILE A 218 -14.82 -0.21 -16.93
N GLN A 219 -15.41 -1.19 -17.61
CA GLN A 219 -15.26 -2.60 -17.31
C GLN A 219 -14.21 -3.22 -18.23
N LEU A 220 -13.21 -3.88 -17.63
CA LEU A 220 -12.18 -4.64 -18.31
C LEU A 220 -12.73 -6.01 -18.76
N PRO A 221 -12.10 -6.69 -19.73
CA PRO A 221 -12.49 -8.04 -20.16
C PRO A 221 -12.51 -9.08 -19.04
N SER A 222 -11.66 -8.92 -18.03
CA SER A 222 -11.60 -9.76 -16.82
C SER A 222 -12.79 -9.59 -15.87
N GLY A 223 -13.65 -8.59 -16.11
CA GLY A 223 -14.75 -8.21 -15.23
C GLY A 223 -14.37 -7.19 -14.15
N LEU A 224 -13.08 -6.88 -13.99
CA LEU A 224 -12.61 -5.78 -13.15
C LEU A 224 -13.15 -4.44 -13.66
N THR A 225 -13.27 -3.46 -12.78
CA THR A 225 -13.74 -2.11 -13.13
C THR A 225 -12.73 -1.06 -12.71
N ILE A 226 -12.56 -0.04 -13.55
CA ILE A 226 -11.80 1.17 -13.23
C ILE A 226 -12.71 2.39 -13.30
N VAL A 227 -12.59 3.26 -12.31
CA VAL A 227 -13.31 4.52 -12.18
C VAL A 227 -12.35 5.68 -12.39
N GLY A 228 -12.77 6.64 -13.21
CA GLY A 228 -11.99 7.83 -13.54
C GLY A 228 -12.89 8.98 -13.95
N PHE A 229 -12.30 10.03 -14.50
CA PHE A 229 -13.02 11.20 -14.96
C PHE A 229 -12.79 11.44 -16.44
N ALA A 230 -13.88 11.72 -17.16
CA ALA A 230 -13.83 12.17 -18.54
C ALA A 230 -14.02 13.68 -18.63
N ARG A 231 -13.39 14.29 -19.65
CA ARG A 231 -13.48 15.73 -19.91
C ARG A 231 -14.87 16.14 -20.41
N PRO A 232 -15.25 17.43 -20.35
CA PRO A 232 -16.44 17.92 -21.02
C PRO A 232 -16.50 17.51 -22.50
N SER A 233 -17.70 17.18 -22.98
CA SER A 233 -17.97 16.79 -24.36
C SER A 233 -17.15 15.56 -24.80
N HIS A 234 -16.99 14.57 -23.91
CA HIS A 234 -16.16 13.39 -24.15
C HIS A 234 -16.77 12.37 -25.14
N GLY A 235 -18.07 12.43 -25.44
CA GLY A 235 -18.71 11.54 -26.42
C GLY A 235 -18.69 10.05 -26.07
N LEU A 236 -18.64 9.70 -24.77
CA LEU A 236 -18.55 8.31 -24.31
C LEU A 236 -19.94 7.81 -23.97
N HIS A 237 -20.29 6.65 -24.52
CA HIS A 237 -21.58 6.01 -24.28
C HIS A 237 -21.39 4.59 -23.78
N ILE A 238 -22.39 4.05 -23.08
CA ILE A 238 -22.34 2.68 -22.52
C ILE A 238 -22.03 1.66 -23.62
N GLY A 239 -21.12 0.74 -23.34
CA GLY A 239 -20.64 -0.28 -24.28
C GLY A 239 -19.53 0.19 -25.22
N MET A 240 -19.27 1.50 -25.31
CA MET A 240 -18.19 2.05 -26.13
C MET A 240 -16.84 1.63 -25.57
N ARG A 241 -15.90 1.34 -26.47
CA ARG A 241 -14.50 1.10 -26.09
C ARG A 241 -13.83 2.40 -25.64
N ALA A 242 -13.21 2.37 -24.47
CA ALA A 242 -12.57 3.53 -23.85
C ALA A 242 -11.27 3.13 -23.15
N VAL A 243 -10.41 4.13 -22.92
CA VAL A 243 -9.09 3.97 -22.30
C VAL A 243 -9.04 4.80 -21.02
N ALA A 244 -8.72 4.13 -19.92
CA ALA A 244 -8.35 4.78 -18.67
C ALA A 244 -6.83 4.97 -18.64
N THR A 245 -6.41 6.22 -18.46
CA THR A 245 -5.01 6.63 -18.39
C THR A 245 -4.64 7.05 -16.98
N VAL A 246 -3.55 6.51 -16.43
CA VAL A 246 -3.04 6.87 -15.09
C VAL A 246 -1.53 6.83 -15.03
N ALA A 247 -0.93 7.90 -14.49
CA ALA A 247 0.52 7.99 -14.32
C ALA A 247 1.04 6.91 -13.35
N PRO A 248 2.22 6.29 -13.58
CA PRO A 248 2.76 5.26 -12.70
C PRO A 248 2.99 5.73 -11.25
N GLU A 249 3.24 7.02 -11.03
CA GLU A 249 3.46 7.62 -9.71
C GLU A 249 2.14 7.81 -8.94
N ALA A 250 1.00 7.80 -9.64
CA ALA A 250 -0.33 7.87 -9.02
C ALA A 250 -0.83 6.50 -8.53
N VAL A 251 -0.09 5.42 -8.81
CA VAL A 251 -0.40 4.05 -8.37
C VAL A 251 0.36 3.72 -7.09
N VAL A 252 -0.39 3.50 -6.01
CA VAL A 252 0.11 3.12 -4.69
C VAL A 252 0.08 1.60 -4.53
N ILE A 253 1.13 1.03 -3.94
CA ILE A 253 1.21 -0.40 -3.61
C ILE A 253 0.83 -0.61 -2.16
N ALA A 254 -0.13 -1.50 -1.91
CA ALA A 254 -0.44 -2.02 -0.58
C ALA A 254 -0.26 -3.54 -0.55
N LEU A 255 -0.08 -4.08 0.66
CA LEU A 255 -0.05 -5.53 0.87
C LEU A 255 -1.43 -6.01 1.30
N ASN A 256 -1.83 -7.18 0.81
CA ASN A 256 -2.99 -7.92 1.31
C ASN A 256 -2.44 -9.00 2.26
N SER A 257 -2.91 -9.05 3.51
CA SER A 257 -2.44 -10.02 4.52
C SER A 257 -3.34 -11.24 4.66
#